data_AF-A0A4Q8R139-F1
#
_entry.id   AF-A0A4Q8R139-F1
#
_cell.length_a   1.000
_cell.length_b   1.000
_cell.length_c   1.000
_cell.angle_alpha   90.00
_cell.angle_beta   90.00
_cell.angle_gamma   90.00
#
_symmetry.space_group_name_H-M   'P 1'
#
loop_
_entity.id
_entity.type
_entity.pdbx_description
1 polymer ?
#
loop_
_entity_poly.entity_id
_entity_poly.type
_entity_poly.pdbx_seq_one_letter_code
_entity_poly.pdbx_strand_id
1 'polypeptide(L)'
;MVHIISKRDGPHREEVAAKDFIQKNRTKIDAIANHLTAGRWQELRNPAPVPQPQPSGKLWLTPPGRPREMEPYVRISLNGRVVIADLASGRQLHFVGELRGKGQARYFALATRENGIFDPLDEELCKVLADLEGVSVPDEVSEERLEQVIARRLGLDAIAKSVE
;
A
#
# COMPACT_ATOMS: atom_id res chain seq x y z
N MET A 1 -13.25 40.67 34.30
CA MET A 1 -13.99 39.54 34.90
C MET A 1 -13.74 38.33 34.00
N VAL A 2 -12.93 37.36 34.44
CA VAL A 2 -12.49 36.23 33.60
C VAL A 2 -13.11 34.96 34.18
N HIS A 3 -13.95 34.29 33.40
CA HIS A 3 -14.55 33.01 33.77
C HIS A 3 -13.64 31.87 33.31
N ILE A 4 -13.13 31.10 34.26
CA ILE A 4 -12.30 29.91 34.01
C ILE A 4 -13.24 28.70 33.98
N ILE A 5 -13.39 28.05 32.81
CA ILE A 5 -14.20 26.84 32.66
C ILE A 5 -13.32 25.63 33.04
N SER A 6 -13.65 24.95 34.13
CA SER A 6 -12.96 23.75 34.62
C SER A 6 -13.68 22.48 34.16
N LYS A 7 -12.93 21.46 33.70
CA LYS A 7 -13.46 20.15 33.28
C LYS A 7 -14.17 19.34 34.37
N ARG A 8 -14.17 19.81 35.64
CA ARG A 8 -14.83 19.17 36.78
C ARG A 8 -16.21 19.74 37.12
N ASP A 9 -16.57 20.91 36.59
CA ASP A 9 -17.91 21.45 36.74
C ASP A 9 -18.82 20.74 35.73
N GLY A 10 -19.80 19.99 36.25
CA GLY A 10 -20.84 19.36 35.44
C GLY A 10 -21.68 20.40 34.68
N PRO A 11 -22.56 19.96 33.76
CA PRO A 11 -23.36 20.87 32.95
C PRO A 11 -24.15 21.83 33.85
N HIS A 12 -24.04 23.12 33.57
CA HIS A 12 -24.67 24.14 34.39
C HIS A 12 -26.19 24.00 34.36
N ARG A 13 -26.89 24.49 35.41
CA ARG A 13 -28.35 24.31 35.53
C ARG A 13 -29.09 24.96 34.35
N GLU A 14 -28.57 26.07 33.84
CA GLU A 14 -29.04 26.73 32.64
C GLU A 14 -28.88 25.89 31.38
N GLU A 15 -27.78 25.14 31.23
CA GLU A 15 -27.54 24.26 30.07
C GLU A 15 -28.49 23.07 30.09
N VAL A 16 -28.72 22.49 31.28
CA VAL A 16 -29.70 21.41 31.46
C VAL A 16 -31.11 21.89 31.13
N ALA A 17 -31.51 23.06 31.64
CA ALA A 17 -32.81 23.66 31.36
C ALA A 17 -32.99 23.99 29.87
N ALA A 18 -31.95 24.53 29.21
CA ALA A 18 -31.96 24.83 27.78
C ALA A 18 -32.07 23.55 26.95
N LYS A 19 -31.32 22.51 27.30
CA LYS A 19 -31.38 21.20 26.65
C LYS A 19 -32.77 20.57 26.79
N ASP A 20 -33.36 20.62 27.98
CA ASP A 20 -34.71 20.14 28.23
C ASP A 20 -35.76 20.91 27.43
N PHE A 21 -35.62 22.23 27.33
CA PHE A 21 -36.51 23.07 26.53
C PHE A 21 -36.44 22.73 25.04
N ILE A 22 -35.24 22.58 24.48
CA ILE A 22 -35.02 22.18 23.09
C ILE A 22 -35.60 20.79 22.83
N GLN A 23 -35.39 19.86 23.77
CA GLN A 23 -35.88 18.49 23.63
C GLN A 23 -37.41 18.43 23.65
N LYS A 24 -38.07 19.15 24.57
CA LYS A 24 -39.53 19.24 24.64
C LYS A 24 -40.15 19.87 23.39
N ASN A 25 -39.44 20.80 22.75
CA ASN A 25 -39.93 21.52 21.57
C ASN A 25 -39.39 20.95 20.24
N ARG A 26 -38.73 19.78 20.26
CA ARG A 26 -38.01 19.25 19.09
C ARG A 26 -38.88 19.17 17.83
N THR A 27 -40.11 18.69 17.95
CA THR A 27 -41.05 18.57 16.83
C THR A 27 -41.41 19.91 16.20
N LYS A 28 -41.60 20.97 17.02
CA LYS A 28 -41.90 22.32 16.52
C LYS A 28 -40.68 22.95 15.86
N ILE A 29 -39.51 22.77 16.46
CA ILE A 29 -38.23 23.24 15.89
C ILE A 29 -38.00 22.58 14.52
N ASP A 30 -38.22 21.28 14.41
CA ASP A 30 -38.10 20.54 13.15
C ASP A 30 -39.13 21.01 12.11
N ALA A 31 -40.38 21.27 12.51
CA ALA A 31 -41.41 21.79 11.59
C ALA A 31 -41.04 23.18 11.03
N ILE A 32 -40.55 24.09 11.87
CA ILE A 32 -40.09 25.42 11.45
C ILE A 32 -38.87 25.30 10.54
N ALA A 33 -37.89 24.47 10.91
CA ALA A 33 -36.69 24.25 10.12
C ALA A 33 -37.02 23.68 8.73
N ASN A 34 -37.95 22.72 8.65
CA ASN A 34 -38.41 22.19 7.36
C ASN A 34 -39.12 23.26 6.52
N HIS A 35 -39.97 24.08 7.13
CA HIS A 35 -40.67 25.16 6.44
C HIS A 35 -39.69 26.19 5.86
N LEU A 36 -38.65 26.57 6.62
CA LEU A 36 -37.62 27.50 6.17
C LEU A 36 -36.69 26.91 5.11
N THR A 37 -36.51 25.59 5.10
CA THR A 37 -35.57 24.90 4.19
C THR A 37 -36.27 24.15 3.05
N ALA A 38 -37.57 24.36 2.86
CA ALA A 38 -38.40 23.66 1.88
C ALA A 38 -38.24 22.12 1.93
N GLY A 39 -38.12 21.55 3.14
CA GLY A 39 -37.99 20.10 3.38
C GLY A 39 -36.55 19.56 3.45
N ARG A 40 -35.53 20.34 3.08
CA ARG A 40 -34.11 19.90 3.11
C ARG A 40 -33.58 19.56 4.51
N TRP A 41 -34.17 20.13 5.57
CA TRP A 41 -33.78 19.84 6.95
C TRP A 41 -33.98 18.36 7.33
N GLN A 42 -35.04 17.72 6.83
CA GLN A 42 -35.27 16.29 7.03
C GLN A 42 -34.31 15.41 6.20
N GLU A 43 -34.01 15.80 4.97
CA GLU A 43 -33.10 15.08 4.07
C GLU A 43 -31.67 14.97 4.66
N LEU A 44 -31.20 16.04 5.30
CA LEU A 44 -29.88 16.06 5.95
C LEU A 44 -29.81 15.18 7.21
N ARG A 45 -30.93 15.04 7.93
CA ARG A 45 -31.00 14.26 9.17
C ARG A 45 -31.22 12.77 8.91
N ASN A 46 -31.90 12.44 7.83
CA ASN A 46 -32.14 11.08 7.36
C ASN A 46 -31.54 10.92 5.96
N PRO A 47 -30.21 10.93 5.82
CA PRO A 47 -29.59 10.66 4.54
C PRO A 47 -30.04 9.27 4.07
N ALA A 48 -30.57 9.21 2.85
CA ALA A 48 -30.91 7.93 2.25
C ALA A 48 -29.64 7.06 2.22
N PRO A 49 -29.72 5.77 2.60
CA PRO A 49 -28.58 4.88 2.53
C PRO A 49 -28.05 4.87 1.09
N VAL A 50 -26.76 5.15 0.94
CA VAL A 50 -26.09 5.10 -0.36
C VAL A 50 -26.33 3.70 -0.94
N PRO A 51 -26.89 3.58 -2.16
CA PRO A 51 -27.14 2.27 -2.74
C PRO A 51 -25.82 1.51 -2.81
N GLN A 52 -25.76 0.35 -2.15
CA GLN A 52 -24.59 -0.51 -2.20
C GLN A 52 -24.38 -0.97 -3.66
N PRO A 53 -23.13 -0.97 -4.17
CA PRO A 53 -22.86 -1.42 -5.52
C PRO A 53 -23.29 -2.88 -5.66
N GLN A 54 -24.25 -3.14 -6.56
CA GLN A 54 -24.67 -4.51 -6.87
C GLN A 54 -23.54 -5.19 -7.65
N PRO A 55 -23.10 -6.40 -7.26
CA PRO A 55 -22.11 -7.14 -8.03
C PRO A 55 -22.68 -7.43 -9.41
N SER A 56 -22.01 -6.95 -10.46
CA SER A 56 -22.52 -6.95 -11.84
C SER A 56 -22.64 -8.34 -12.49
N GLY A 57 -22.36 -9.42 -11.75
CA GLY A 57 -22.40 -10.81 -12.23
C GLY A 57 -21.40 -11.13 -13.34
N LYS A 58 -20.60 -10.15 -13.80
CA LYS A 58 -19.58 -10.33 -14.83
C LYS A 58 -18.33 -10.94 -14.20
N LEU A 59 -18.27 -12.27 -14.23
CA LEU A 59 -17.04 -13.01 -14.01
C LEU A 59 -16.13 -12.77 -15.23
N TRP A 60 -15.12 -11.93 -15.05
CA TRP A 60 -14.03 -11.80 -16.02
C TRP A 60 -13.16 -13.04 -15.92
N LEU A 61 -13.52 -14.08 -16.67
CA LEU A 61 -12.70 -15.28 -16.80
C LEU A 61 -11.66 -15.02 -17.89
N THR A 62 -10.45 -14.61 -17.49
CA THR A 62 -9.31 -14.62 -18.41
C THR A 62 -8.90 -16.09 -18.62
N PRO A 63 -9.03 -16.65 -19.83
CA PRO A 63 -8.56 -18.00 -20.09
C PRO A 63 -7.06 -18.08 -19.77
N PRO A 64 -6.59 -19.18 -19.14
CA PRO A 64 -5.16 -19.34 -18.88
C PRO A 64 -4.43 -19.26 -20.23
N GLY A 65 -3.48 -18.33 -20.33
CA GLY A 65 -2.59 -18.24 -21.48
C GLY A 65 -1.86 -19.57 -21.68
N ARG A 66 -1.53 -19.88 -22.94
CA ARG A 66 -0.72 -21.07 -23.26
C ARG A 66 0.56 -21.05 -22.41
N PRO A 67 0.96 -22.16 -21.78
CA PRO A 67 2.23 -22.21 -21.06
C PRO A 67 3.34 -21.90 -22.06
N ARG A 68 3.94 -20.73 -21.89
CA ARG A 68 5.12 -20.28 -22.64
C ARG A 68 6.34 -20.62 -21.77
N GLU A 69 7.45 -20.96 -22.42
CA GLU A 69 8.71 -21.10 -21.69
C GLU A 69 9.03 -19.80 -20.97
N MET A 70 9.41 -19.91 -19.70
CA MET A 70 9.70 -18.76 -18.84
C MET A 70 11.05 -18.18 -19.25
N GLU A 71 11.12 -16.86 -19.37
CA GLU A 71 12.33 -16.11 -19.72
C GLU A 71 12.75 -15.28 -18.50
N PRO A 72 13.41 -15.89 -17.49
CA PRO A 72 13.76 -15.22 -16.25
C PRO A 72 14.86 -14.17 -16.44
N TYR A 73 14.67 -12.98 -15.86
CA TYR A 73 15.65 -11.91 -15.81
C TYR A 73 15.66 -11.24 -14.42
N VAL A 74 16.80 -10.64 -14.06
CA VAL A 74 16.95 -9.87 -12.83
C VAL A 74 16.52 -8.43 -13.09
N ARG A 75 15.77 -7.83 -12.17
CA ARG A 75 15.47 -6.40 -12.18
C ARG A 75 15.48 -5.80 -10.79
N ILE A 76 15.90 -4.55 -10.70
CA ILE A 76 15.78 -3.67 -9.56
C ILE A 76 14.60 -2.74 -9.83
N SER A 77 13.58 -2.81 -8.97
CA SER A 77 12.39 -1.97 -9.07
C SER A 77 12.68 -0.60 -8.45
N LEU A 78 11.92 0.43 -8.86
CA LEU A 78 12.06 1.81 -8.34
C LEU A 78 11.93 1.92 -6.81
N ASN A 79 11.23 0.99 -6.18
CA ASN A 79 11.14 0.90 -4.72
C ASN A 79 12.35 0.20 -4.06
N GLY A 80 13.43 -0.02 -4.81
CA GLY A 80 14.64 -0.69 -4.36
C GLY A 80 14.55 -2.21 -4.28
N ARG A 81 13.46 -2.84 -4.74
CA ARG A 81 13.31 -4.31 -4.65
C ARG A 81 14.09 -5.01 -5.77
N VAL A 82 14.90 -6.00 -5.41
CA VAL A 82 15.65 -6.84 -6.34
C VAL A 82 14.89 -8.15 -6.53
N VAL A 83 14.44 -8.41 -7.75
CA VAL A 83 13.57 -9.55 -8.07
C VAL A 83 14.01 -10.27 -9.34
N ILE A 84 13.72 -11.57 -9.40
CA ILE A 84 13.71 -12.32 -10.66
C ILE A 84 12.29 -12.25 -11.20
N ALA A 85 12.13 -11.75 -12.41
CA ALA A 85 10.86 -11.67 -13.11
C ALA A 85 10.93 -12.45 -14.42
N ASP A 86 9.77 -12.88 -14.90
CA ASP A 86 9.64 -13.46 -16.24
C ASP A 86 9.42 -12.35 -17.26
N LEU A 87 10.21 -12.31 -18.34
CA LEU A 87 10.11 -11.31 -19.40
C LEU A 87 8.78 -11.42 -20.16
N ALA A 88 8.29 -12.65 -20.36
CA ALA A 88 7.09 -12.90 -21.15
C ALA A 88 5.79 -12.46 -20.45
N SER A 89 5.71 -12.63 -19.12
CA SER A 89 4.51 -12.29 -18.33
C SER A 89 4.68 -11.06 -17.44
N GLY A 90 5.90 -10.58 -17.21
CA GLY A 90 6.21 -9.56 -16.21
C GLY A 90 6.01 -10.03 -14.77
N ARG A 91 5.68 -11.31 -14.56
CA ARG A 91 5.39 -11.89 -13.24
C ARG A 91 6.68 -12.02 -12.45
N GLN A 92 6.63 -11.63 -11.18
CA GLN A 92 7.70 -11.91 -10.23
C GLN A 92 7.77 -13.41 -9.95
N LEU A 93 8.96 -13.99 -10.15
CA LEU A 93 9.26 -15.40 -9.87
C LEU A 93 9.87 -15.56 -8.49
N HIS A 94 10.92 -14.79 -8.19
CA HIS A 94 11.63 -14.85 -6.90
C HIS A 94 11.91 -13.44 -6.38
N PHE A 95 11.83 -13.30 -5.06
CA PHE A 95 12.27 -12.10 -4.36
C PHE A 95 13.69 -12.33 -3.85
N VAL A 96 14.67 -11.60 -4.41
CA VAL A 96 16.09 -11.81 -4.11
C VAL A 96 16.54 -10.97 -2.93
N GLY A 97 16.03 -9.74 -2.83
CA GLY A 97 16.40 -8.82 -1.77
C GLY A 97 15.90 -7.40 -2.01
N GLU A 98 16.47 -6.44 -1.30
CA GLU A 98 16.15 -5.03 -1.43
C GLU A 98 17.37 -4.13 -1.19
N LEU A 99 17.37 -2.95 -1.82
CA LEU A 99 18.31 -1.89 -1.58
C LEU A 99 17.86 -1.09 -0.36
N ARG A 100 18.64 -1.20 0.72
CA ARG A 100 18.43 -0.47 1.98
C ARG A 100 19.32 0.76 2.03
N GLY A 101 18.97 1.72 2.89
CA GLY A 101 19.72 2.97 3.06
C GLY A 101 19.20 4.13 2.20
N LYS A 102 19.95 5.24 2.17
CA LYS A 102 19.57 6.46 1.45
C LYS A 102 20.79 7.08 0.76
N GLY A 103 20.59 7.57 -0.46
CA GLY A 103 21.63 8.22 -1.26
C GLY A 103 22.88 7.33 -1.40
N GLN A 104 24.05 7.88 -1.07
CA GLN A 104 25.32 7.16 -1.17
C GLN A 104 25.51 6.02 -0.17
N ALA A 105 24.71 5.95 0.89
CA ALA A 105 24.74 4.86 1.86
C ALA A 105 23.78 3.72 1.49
N ARG A 106 23.33 3.65 0.23
CA ARG A 106 22.51 2.54 -0.26
C ARG A 106 23.34 1.28 -0.36
N TYR A 107 22.79 0.16 0.11
CA TYR A 107 23.43 -1.15 0.07
C TYR A 107 22.41 -2.25 -0.23
N PHE A 108 22.88 -3.35 -0.82
CA PHE A 108 22.06 -4.51 -1.10
C PHE A 108 21.90 -5.40 0.13
N ALA A 109 20.66 -5.77 0.46
CA ALA A 109 20.34 -6.72 1.51
C ALA A 109 19.53 -7.88 0.92
N LEU A 110 20.01 -9.11 1.11
CA LEU A 110 19.35 -10.32 0.65
C LEU A 110 18.03 -10.55 1.39
N ALA A 111 17.13 -11.24 0.72
CA ALA A 111 15.86 -11.69 1.28
C ALA A 111 16.06 -12.86 2.25
N THR A 112 16.77 -12.65 3.35
CA THR A 112 16.97 -13.65 4.41
C THR A 112 16.06 -13.36 5.61
N ARG A 113 15.85 -14.38 6.44
CA ARG A 113 15.13 -14.21 7.72
C ARG A 113 15.87 -13.28 8.68
N GLU A 114 17.21 -13.29 8.64
CA GLU A 114 18.06 -12.38 9.43
C GLU A 114 17.83 -10.92 9.07
N ASN A 115 17.57 -10.64 7.79
CA ASN A 115 17.22 -9.32 7.30
C ASN A 115 15.76 -8.92 7.56
N GLY A 116 14.96 -9.75 8.25
CA GLY A 116 13.58 -9.46 8.62
C GLY A 116 12.54 -9.73 7.52
N ILE A 117 12.89 -10.54 6.53
CA ILE A 117 12.03 -10.81 5.37
C ILE A 117 11.13 -12.02 5.70
N PHE A 118 9.82 -11.85 5.46
CA PHE A 118 8.81 -12.85 5.83
C PHE A 118 8.89 -14.13 4.99
N ASP A 119 9.19 -13.99 3.70
CA ASP A 119 9.36 -15.09 2.74
C ASP A 119 10.83 -15.14 2.29
N PRO A 120 11.68 -15.91 2.98
CA PRO A 120 13.10 -15.93 2.70
C PRO A 120 13.40 -16.62 1.36
N LEU A 121 14.44 -16.14 0.69
CA LEU A 121 15.00 -16.75 -0.51
C LEU A 121 15.49 -18.16 -0.19
N ASP A 122 15.40 -19.05 -1.17
CA ASP A 122 15.85 -20.43 -1.06
C ASP A 122 17.32 -20.53 -0.62
N GLU A 123 17.66 -21.55 0.18
CA GLU A 123 18.99 -21.69 0.79
C GLU A 123 20.11 -21.85 -0.24
N GLU A 124 19.84 -22.48 -1.39
CA GLU A 124 20.83 -22.64 -2.46
C GLU A 124 21.12 -21.30 -3.12
N LEU A 125 20.07 -20.53 -3.44
CA LEU A 125 20.20 -19.18 -3.99
C LEU A 125 20.85 -18.21 -3.01
N CYS A 126 20.53 -18.31 -1.71
CA CYS A 126 21.19 -17.53 -0.67
C CYS A 126 22.70 -17.78 -0.65
N LYS A 127 23.15 -19.04 -0.72
CA LYS A 127 24.58 -19.37 -0.70
C LYS A 127 25.34 -18.78 -1.89
N VAL A 128 24.72 -18.75 -3.07
CA VAL A 128 25.33 -18.21 -4.31
C VAL A 128 25.47 -16.68 -4.26
N LEU A 129 24.59 -16.01 -3.53
CA LEU A 129 24.53 -14.55 -3.46
C LEU A 129 25.01 -13.96 -2.13
N ALA A 130 25.37 -14.79 -1.15
CA ALA A 130 25.71 -14.39 0.22
C ALA A 130 26.81 -13.32 0.32
N ASP A 131 27.79 -13.36 -0.58
CA ASP A 131 28.89 -12.39 -0.65
C ASP A 131 28.49 -11.04 -1.27
N LEU A 132 27.30 -10.93 -1.84
CA LEU A 132 26.74 -9.63 -2.28
C LEU A 132 26.05 -8.88 -1.14
N GLU A 133 25.83 -9.50 0.01
CA GLU A 133 25.25 -8.85 1.18
C GLU A 133 26.08 -7.63 1.60
N GLY A 134 25.42 -6.47 1.71
CA GLY A 134 26.05 -5.22 2.12
C GLY A 134 26.84 -4.50 1.03
N VAL A 135 26.83 -4.97 -0.22
CA VAL A 135 27.46 -4.26 -1.34
C VAL A 135 26.83 -2.87 -1.52
N SER A 136 27.67 -1.84 -1.63
CA SER A 136 27.20 -0.46 -1.83
C SER A 136 26.67 -0.25 -3.24
N VAL A 137 25.48 0.35 -3.34
CA VAL A 137 24.76 0.63 -4.58
C VAL A 137 24.27 2.09 -4.56
N PRO A 138 25.17 3.07 -4.70
CA PRO A 138 24.85 4.49 -4.53
C PRO A 138 24.06 5.10 -5.69
N ASP A 139 24.18 4.57 -6.90
CA ASP A 139 23.69 5.14 -8.15
C ASP A 139 23.17 4.06 -9.13
N GLU A 140 22.51 4.51 -10.20
CA GLU A 140 21.93 3.65 -11.25
C GLU A 140 22.99 2.77 -11.93
N VAL A 141 24.21 3.28 -12.12
CA VAL A 141 25.32 2.49 -12.69
C VAL A 141 25.69 1.30 -11.80
N SER A 142 25.68 1.50 -10.48
CA SER A 142 25.90 0.41 -9.52
C SER A 142 24.71 -0.54 -9.45
N GLU A 143 23.48 -0.04 -9.67
CA GLU A 143 22.27 -0.88 -9.78
C GLU A 143 22.39 -1.82 -10.99
N GLU A 144 22.70 -1.30 -12.19
CA GLU A 144 22.91 -2.10 -13.41
C GLU A 144 24.03 -3.14 -13.23
N ARG A 145 25.13 -2.74 -12.57
CA ARG A 145 26.23 -3.66 -12.30
C ARG A 145 25.81 -4.79 -11.35
N LEU A 146 25.02 -4.47 -10.33
CA LEU A 146 24.49 -5.49 -9.40
C LEU A 146 23.56 -6.46 -10.14
N GLU A 147 22.67 -5.96 -11.00
CA GLU A 147 21.80 -6.80 -11.83
C GLU A 147 22.58 -7.79 -12.67
N GLN A 148 23.62 -7.32 -13.38
CA GLN A 148 24.47 -8.17 -14.22
C GLN A 148 25.23 -9.22 -13.39
N VAL A 149 25.72 -8.85 -12.21
CA VAL A 149 26.44 -9.79 -11.33
C VAL A 149 25.50 -10.87 -10.81
N ILE A 150 24.29 -10.51 -10.40
CA ILE A 150 23.28 -11.46 -9.95
C ILE A 150 22.85 -12.36 -11.11
N ALA A 151 22.55 -11.78 -12.27
CA ALA A 151 22.14 -12.52 -13.46
C ALA A 151 23.19 -13.56 -13.87
N ARG A 152 24.47 -13.18 -13.89
CA ARG A 152 25.59 -14.09 -14.21
C ARG A 152 25.67 -15.27 -13.26
N ARG A 153 25.58 -15.02 -11.95
CA ARG A 153 25.70 -16.06 -10.92
C ARG A 153 24.54 -17.03 -10.96
N LEU A 154 23.36 -16.54 -11.34
CA LEU A 154 22.16 -17.35 -11.49
C LEU A 154 22.05 -17.99 -12.89
N GLY A 155 23.02 -17.77 -13.78
CA GLY A 155 23.02 -18.33 -15.13
C GLY A 155 21.97 -17.71 -16.06
N LEU A 156 21.48 -16.50 -15.75
CA LEU A 156 20.43 -15.78 -16.48
C LEU A 156 20.96 -14.88 -17.61
N ASP A 157 22.29 -14.74 -17.72
CA ASP A 157 22.99 -13.87 -18.69
C ASP A 157 22.70 -14.20 -20.18
N ALA A 158 22.13 -15.36 -20.50
CA ALA A 158 21.84 -15.75 -21.88
C ALA A 158 20.73 -14.91 -22.55
N ILE A 159 19.92 -14.16 -21.78
CA ILE A 159 18.73 -13.45 -22.29
C ILE A 159 18.98 -11.94 -22.44
N ALA A 160 19.94 -11.36 -21.72
CA ALA A 160 20.23 -9.92 -21.74
C ALA A 160 20.80 -9.40 -23.09
N LYS A 161 21.21 -10.30 -24.00
CA LYS A 161 21.75 -9.93 -25.33
C LYS A 161 20.72 -9.80 -26.45
N SER A 162 19.43 -10.00 -26.18
CA SER A 162 18.40 -10.08 -27.23
C SER A 162 17.58 -8.80 -27.41
N VAL A 163 17.95 -7.69 -26.75
CA VAL A 163 17.29 -6.39 -26.93
C VAL A 163 18.32 -5.39 -27.43
N GLU A 164 18.64 -5.48 -28.73
CA GLU A 164 19.11 -4.37 -29.56
C GLU A 164 18.00 -3.98 -30.54
#